data_AF-R7BMZ9-F1
#
_entry.id   AF-R7BMZ9-F1
#
_cell.length_a   1.000
_cell.length_b   1.000
_cell.length_c   1.000
_cell.angle_alpha   90.00
_cell.angle_beta   90.00
_cell.angle_gamma   90.00
#
_symmetry.space_group_name_H-M   'P 1'
#
loop_
_entity.id
_entity.type
_entity.pdbx_description
1 polymer ?
#
loop_
_entity_poly.entity_id
_entity_poly.type
_entity_poly.pdbx_seq_one_letter_code
_entity_poly.pdbx_strand_id
1 'polypeptide(L)'
;MEEKEHRGRISFTEYSDRIRASKRIRVAFVGAVIVLVAMMVAAIILIASLVDAIQNPTVKTSAQDDAALLLEETKDTQTARASSEAVNLVSLIGLSQQEAIEEIGRGAVVVAEEHIDDSGLKKELSLSLTDEKGTELSGTPSASIKLDSSDKVGAATYSTPLDALGFESISFIDAVYKYKVVDKVLSSVGLTNYDSSSLVLPDRKEYSTYESDQKTLKAETYTFSGTSSQSEGIFSWTATLHYDYAQANKTSNLANAVRKITVSIRKV
;
A
#
# COMPACT_ATOMS: atom_id res chain seq x y z
N MET A 1 59.81 -76.35 50.49
CA MET A 1 60.68 -75.16 50.46
C MET A 1 59.73 -73.98 50.32
N GLU A 2 59.64 -73.15 51.37
CA GLU A 2 58.66 -72.08 51.54
C GLU A 2 58.84 -70.96 50.52
N GLU A 3 57.75 -70.51 49.90
CA GLU A 3 57.63 -69.17 49.34
C GLU A 3 56.79 -68.33 50.31
N LYS A 4 57.45 -67.44 51.06
CA LYS A 4 56.77 -66.47 51.92
C LYS A 4 56.53 -65.20 51.13
N GLU A 5 55.31 -65.06 50.65
CA GLU A 5 54.70 -63.76 50.38
C GLU A 5 54.12 -63.14 51.66
N HIS A 6 54.07 -61.81 51.62
CA HIS A 6 53.32 -60.86 52.46
C HIS A 6 54.10 -60.13 53.56
N ARG A 7 54.19 -58.80 53.38
CA ARG A 7 53.22 -57.87 54.01
C ARG A 7 53.44 -56.43 53.52
N GLY A 8 52.44 -55.90 52.82
CA GLY A 8 52.14 -54.47 52.81
C GLY A 8 50.76 -54.28 53.45
N ARG A 9 50.71 -53.94 54.75
CA ARG A 9 49.47 -53.53 55.42
C ARG A 9 49.16 -52.09 54.99
N ILE A 10 48.02 -51.90 54.33
CA ILE A 10 47.42 -50.56 54.18
C ILE A 10 46.59 -50.29 55.44
N SER A 11 46.81 -49.15 56.08
CA SER A 11 46.15 -48.76 57.33
C SER A 11 44.69 -48.32 57.09
N PHE A 12 43.83 -48.60 58.08
CA PHE A 12 42.38 -48.34 58.03
C PHE A 12 42.02 -46.85 57.86
N THR A 13 42.95 -45.94 58.15
CA THR A 13 42.75 -44.50 57.99
C THR A 13 42.76 -44.06 56.52
N GLU A 14 43.55 -44.72 55.66
CA GLU A 14 43.68 -44.35 54.24
C GLU A 14 42.51 -44.84 53.36
N TYR A 15 41.76 -45.85 53.83
CA TYR A 15 40.55 -46.33 53.17
C TYR A 15 39.36 -45.38 53.36
N SER A 16 39.32 -44.66 54.49
CA SER A 16 38.17 -43.83 54.88
C SER A 16 38.10 -42.46 54.18
N ASP A 17 39.22 -41.92 53.71
CA ASP A 17 39.27 -40.63 53.01
C ASP A 17 39.03 -40.76 51.49
N ARG A 18 39.45 -41.86 50.86
CA ARG A 18 39.13 -42.14 49.43
C ARG A 18 37.63 -42.37 49.17
N ILE A 19 36.88 -42.83 50.18
CA ILE A 19 35.43 -43.05 50.07
C ILE A 19 34.64 -41.74 50.26
N ARG A 20 35.16 -40.77 51.01
CA ARG A 20 34.50 -39.45 51.17
C ARG A 20 34.72 -38.52 49.99
N ALA A 21 35.87 -38.58 49.32
CA ALA A 21 36.15 -37.81 48.10
C ALA A 21 35.29 -38.24 46.90
N SER A 22 34.98 -39.55 46.76
CA SER A 22 34.19 -40.10 45.65
C SER A 22 32.70 -39.78 45.72
N LYS A 23 32.12 -39.57 46.92
CA LYS A 23 30.72 -39.16 47.06
C LYS A 23 30.48 -37.71 46.63
N ARG A 24 31.40 -36.79 46.96
CA ARG A 24 31.28 -35.36 46.59
C ARG A 24 31.42 -35.15 45.08
N ILE A 25 32.31 -35.89 44.43
CA ILE A 25 32.47 -35.85 42.97
C ILE A 25 31.25 -36.46 42.27
N ARG A 26 30.68 -37.58 42.75
CA ARG A 26 29.43 -38.13 42.18
C ARG A 26 28.24 -37.19 42.33
N VAL A 27 28.09 -36.50 43.47
CA VAL A 27 27.00 -35.53 43.69
C VAL A 27 27.18 -34.29 42.80
N ALA A 28 28.41 -33.81 42.63
CA ALA A 28 28.70 -32.70 41.70
C ALA A 28 28.45 -33.08 40.23
N PHE A 29 28.82 -34.30 39.83
CA PHE A 29 28.59 -34.81 38.47
C PHE A 29 27.10 -35.03 38.19
N VAL A 30 26.35 -35.61 39.14
CA VAL A 30 24.89 -35.79 39.05
C VAL A 30 24.19 -34.42 39.01
N GLY A 31 24.63 -33.46 39.83
CA GLY A 31 24.11 -32.09 39.79
C GLY A 31 24.35 -31.41 38.44
N ALA A 32 25.54 -31.55 37.85
CA ALA A 32 25.86 -31.01 36.53
C ALA A 32 25.02 -31.63 35.41
N VAL A 33 24.77 -32.95 35.48
CA VAL A 33 23.90 -33.65 34.51
C VAL A 33 22.44 -33.20 34.64
N ILE A 34 21.93 -33.02 35.86
CA ILE A 34 20.56 -32.51 36.08
C ILE A 34 20.40 -31.09 35.52
N VAL A 35 21.40 -30.22 35.71
CA VAL A 35 21.39 -28.87 35.15
C VAL A 35 21.45 -28.90 33.62
N LEU A 36 22.25 -29.79 33.02
CA LEU A 36 22.31 -29.98 31.57
C LEU A 36 20.98 -30.45 30.99
N VAL A 37 20.32 -31.41 31.64
CA VAL A 37 19.00 -31.91 31.22
C VAL A 37 17.95 -30.80 31.37
N ALA A 38 17.98 -30.02 32.44
CA ALA A 38 17.07 -28.88 32.63
C ALA A 38 17.24 -27.80 31.55
N MET A 39 18.48 -27.48 31.15
CA MET A 39 18.75 -26.57 30.04
C MET A 39 18.26 -27.14 28.70
N MET A 40 18.40 -28.44 28.48
CA MET A 40 17.90 -29.09 27.26
C MET A 40 16.37 -29.04 27.17
N VAL A 41 15.68 -29.26 28.29
CA VAL A 41 14.21 -29.13 28.38
C VAL A 41 13.77 -27.67 28.15
N ALA A 42 14.48 -26.70 28.73
CA ALA A 42 14.20 -25.28 28.48
C ALA A 42 14.40 -24.89 27.00
N ALA A 43 15.42 -25.43 26.34
CA ALA A 43 15.63 -25.24 24.91
C ALA A 43 14.51 -25.87 24.07
N ILE A 44 14.03 -27.06 24.44
CA ILE A 44 12.90 -27.71 23.77
C ILE A 44 11.61 -26.88 23.93
N ILE A 45 11.36 -26.32 25.12
CA ILE A 45 10.20 -25.44 25.37
C ILE A 45 10.32 -24.16 24.53
N LEU A 46 11.52 -23.56 24.44
CA LEU A 46 11.77 -22.40 23.59
C LEU A 46 11.53 -22.72 22.11
N ILE A 47 12.02 -23.86 21.64
CA ILE A 47 11.79 -24.32 20.26
C ILE A 47 10.30 -24.59 20.02
N ALA A 48 9.59 -25.23 20.96
CA ALA A 48 8.15 -25.45 20.85
C ALA A 48 7.37 -24.13 20.81
N SER A 49 7.73 -23.15 21.65
CA SER A 49 7.11 -21.82 21.62
C SER A 49 7.39 -21.05 20.32
N LEU A 50 8.57 -21.27 19.71
CA LEU A 50 8.89 -20.73 18.39
C LEU A 50 8.08 -21.42 17.29
N VAL A 51 7.88 -22.74 17.39
CA VAL A 51 7.02 -23.50 16.47
C VAL A 51 5.56 -23.07 16.60
N ASP A 52 5.05 -22.86 17.82
CA ASP A 52 3.71 -22.32 18.05
C ASP A 52 3.58 -20.88 17.52
N ALA A 53 4.61 -20.05 17.62
CA ALA A 53 4.62 -18.70 17.01
C ALA A 53 4.70 -18.74 15.47
N ILE A 54 5.26 -19.80 14.88
CA ILE A 54 5.33 -20.03 13.44
C ILE A 54 4.03 -20.67 12.91
N GLN A 55 3.40 -21.55 13.68
CA GLN A 55 2.18 -22.29 13.30
C GLN A 55 0.89 -21.53 13.64
N ASN A 56 0.90 -20.76 14.73
CA ASN A 56 -0.08 -19.73 15.03
C ASN A 56 0.57 -18.35 14.91
N PRO A 57 0.91 -17.88 13.69
CA PRO A 57 0.97 -16.45 13.54
C PRO A 57 -0.38 -15.93 14.02
N THR A 58 -0.42 -14.87 14.82
CA THR A 58 -1.59 -13.99 14.74
C THR A 58 -1.55 -13.43 13.32
N VAL A 59 -2.02 -14.24 12.36
CA VAL A 59 -2.09 -13.89 10.95
C VAL A 59 -3.13 -12.79 10.95
N LYS A 60 -2.68 -11.54 10.91
CA LYS A 60 -3.47 -10.53 10.25
C LYS A 60 -3.44 -10.95 8.79
N THR A 61 -4.38 -11.81 8.40
CA THR A 61 -4.47 -12.27 7.01
C THR A 61 -4.68 -11.02 6.20
N SER A 62 -3.69 -10.68 5.38
CA SER A 62 -3.81 -9.57 4.47
C SER A 62 -5.04 -9.87 3.61
N ALA A 63 -5.89 -8.88 3.33
CA ALA A 63 -7.04 -9.05 2.42
C ALA A 63 -6.61 -9.52 1.01
N GLN A 64 -5.30 -9.58 0.78
CA GLN A 64 -4.60 -9.87 -0.47
C GLN A 64 -4.13 -11.33 -0.55
N ASP A 65 -3.95 -12.04 0.57
CA ASP A 65 -3.65 -13.49 0.56
C ASP A 65 -4.84 -14.28 -0.02
N ASP A 66 -6.08 -13.83 0.28
CA ASP A 66 -7.29 -14.38 -0.33
C ASP A 66 -7.48 -13.88 -1.78
N ALA A 67 -6.95 -12.71 -2.13
CA ALA A 67 -7.08 -12.17 -3.49
C ALA A 67 -6.32 -12.98 -4.54
N ALA A 68 -5.21 -13.66 -4.17
CA ALA A 68 -4.54 -14.57 -5.08
C ALA A 68 -5.37 -15.84 -5.39
N LEU A 69 -6.25 -16.25 -4.46
CA LEU A 69 -7.14 -17.41 -4.59
C LEU A 69 -8.54 -17.07 -5.12
N LEU A 70 -8.99 -15.82 -5.00
CA LEU A 70 -10.29 -15.33 -5.51
C LEU A 70 -10.25 -14.86 -6.97
N LEU A 71 -9.12 -15.00 -7.67
CA LEU A 71 -8.97 -14.64 -9.08
C LEU A 71 -9.61 -15.65 -10.06
N GLU A 72 -10.10 -16.80 -9.58
CA GLU A 72 -10.90 -17.75 -10.35
C GLU A 72 -12.42 -17.63 -10.08
N GLU A 73 -12.99 -16.45 -10.29
CA GLU A 73 -14.35 -16.30 -10.85
C GLU A 73 -14.57 -14.84 -11.25
N THR A 74 -13.99 -14.45 -12.38
CA THR A 74 -14.23 -13.13 -12.97
C THR A 74 -15.63 -13.08 -13.60
N LYS A 75 -16.61 -12.59 -12.84
CA LYS A 75 -17.68 -11.81 -13.47
C LYS A 75 -17.08 -10.47 -13.90
N ASP A 76 -17.32 -10.09 -15.15
CA ASP A 76 -16.95 -8.79 -15.73
C ASP A 76 -17.13 -7.64 -14.73
N THR A 77 -16.04 -7.15 -14.12
CA THR A 77 -16.09 -6.07 -13.11
C THR A 77 -16.35 -4.68 -13.70
N GLN A 78 -16.88 -4.62 -14.92
CA GLN A 78 -17.62 -3.45 -15.41
C GLN A 78 -19.14 -3.71 -15.32
N THR A 79 -19.65 -4.05 -14.12
CA THR A 79 -21.09 -4.29 -13.93
C THR A 79 -21.83 -3.12 -13.29
N ALA A 80 -21.11 -2.12 -12.76
CA ALA A 80 -21.72 -0.97 -12.09
C ALA A 80 -21.90 0.21 -13.05
N ARG A 81 -23.08 0.83 -13.00
CA ARG A 81 -23.35 2.08 -13.72
C ARG A 81 -22.55 3.20 -13.05
N ALA A 82 -21.72 3.91 -13.82
CA ALA A 82 -21.00 5.08 -13.32
C ALA A 82 -21.99 6.08 -12.70
N SER A 83 -21.65 6.59 -11.52
CA SER A 83 -22.42 7.63 -10.83
C SER A 83 -21.91 9.04 -11.14
N SER A 84 -20.71 9.14 -11.72
CA SER A 84 -20.03 10.37 -12.12
C SER A 84 -19.40 10.21 -13.50
N GLU A 85 -19.25 11.31 -14.23
CA GLU A 85 -18.47 11.40 -15.46
C GLU A 85 -17.19 12.21 -15.19
N ALA A 86 -16.11 12.09 -15.97
CA ALA A 86 -14.96 12.96 -15.72
C ALA A 86 -15.27 14.43 -16.09
N VAL A 87 -14.67 15.39 -15.40
CA VAL A 87 -14.75 16.81 -15.78
C VAL A 87 -13.85 17.05 -17.00
N ASN A 88 -14.36 17.71 -18.05
CA ASN A 88 -13.54 18.11 -19.19
C ASN A 88 -12.57 19.22 -18.78
N LEU A 89 -11.34 18.86 -18.43
CA LEU A 89 -10.34 19.82 -17.94
C LEU A 89 -9.79 20.71 -19.06
N VAL A 90 -9.76 20.23 -20.30
CA VAL A 90 -9.26 21.00 -21.44
C VAL A 90 -10.18 22.18 -21.76
N SER A 91 -11.51 22.01 -21.66
CA SER A 91 -12.46 23.11 -21.90
C SER A 91 -12.37 24.24 -20.88
N LEU A 92 -11.79 23.98 -19.69
CA LEU A 92 -11.61 25.00 -18.65
C LEU A 92 -10.48 25.97 -18.95
N ILE A 93 -9.48 25.54 -19.72
CA ILE A 93 -8.25 26.31 -19.90
C ILE A 93 -8.53 27.62 -20.66
N GLY A 94 -8.14 28.75 -20.08
CA GLY A 94 -8.37 30.09 -20.61
C GLY A 94 -9.71 30.72 -20.22
N LEU A 95 -10.61 29.98 -19.56
CA LEU A 95 -11.83 30.54 -18.97
C LEU A 95 -11.49 31.42 -17.78
N SER A 96 -12.36 32.37 -17.46
CA SER A 96 -12.34 33.04 -16.16
C SER A 96 -12.79 32.09 -15.04
N GLN A 97 -12.56 32.47 -13.80
CA GLN A 97 -13.02 31.71 -12.62
C GLN A 97 -14.52 31.34 -12.69
N GLN A 98 -15.38 32.31 -12.99
CA GLN A 98 -16.83 32.09 -12.98
C GLN A 98 -17.27 31.18 -14.14
N GLU A 99 -16.75 31.43 -15.34
CA GLU A 99 -16.99 30.58 -16.52
C GLU A 99 -16.52 29.14 -16.27
N ALA A 100 -15.36 28.96 -15.62
CA ALA A 100 -14.86 27.63 -15.30
C ALA A 100 -15.74 26.89 -14.28
N ILE A 101 -16.23 27.57 -13.24
CA ILE A 101 -17.14 26.96 -12.26
C ILE A 101 -18.46 26.53 -12.92
N GLU A 102 -18.99 27.37 -13.81
CA GLU A 102 -20.20 27.06 -14.59
C GLU A 102 -19.97 25.88 -15.54
N GLU A 103 -18.83 25.85 -16.24
CA GLU A 103 -18.45 24.77 -17.16
C GLU A 103 -18.21 23.43 -16.43
N ILE A 104 -17.63 23.45 -15.23
CA ILE A 104 -17.51 22.24 -14.39
C ILE A 104 -18.90 21.71 -14.00
N GLY A 105 -19.82 22.61 -13.66
CA GLY A 105 -21.17 22.28 -13.22
C GLY A 105 -21.18 21.46 -11.92
N ARG A 106 -22.12 20.52 -11.80
CA ARG A 106 -22.19 19.51 -10.71
C ARG A 106 -22.20 20.10 -9.30
N GLY A 107 -22.83 21.26 -9.16
CA GLY A 107 -22.86 21.99 -7.89
C GLY A 107 -21.46 22.36 -7.40
N ALA A 108 -20.54 22.71 -8.30
CA ALA A 108 -19.20 23.17 -7.96
C ALA A 108 -19.25 24.42 -7.07
N VAL A 109 -18.62 24.33 -5.90
CA VAL A 109 -18.51 25.44 -4.94
C VAL A 109 -17.06 25.58 -4.49
N VAL A 110 -16.57 26.81 -4.44
CA VAL A 110 -15.23 27.13 -3.91
C VAL A 110 -15.23 26.88 -2.40
N VAL A 111 -14.35 25.98 -1.96
CA VAL A 111 -14.19 25.62 -0.54
C VAL A 111 -12.87 26.09 0.04
N ALA A 112 -11.87 26.35 -0.81
CA ALA A 112 -10.61 26.96 -0.41
C ALA A 112 -10.05 27.80 -1.55
N GLU A 113 -9.35 28.86 -1.16
CA GLU A 113 -8.59 29.74 -2.04
C GLU A 113 -7.21 29.94 -1.45
N GLU A 114 -6.18 29.79 -2.28
CA GLU A 114 -4.79 29.95 -1.89
C GLU A 114 -4.05 30.84 -2.90
N HIS A 115 -3.24 31.77 -2.38
CA HIS A 115 -2.31 32.51 -3.21
C HIS A 115 -1.06 31.66 -3.43
N ILE A 116 -0.70 31.47 -4.70
CA ILE A 116 0.44 30.65 -5.10
C ILE A 116 1.38 31.46 -5.98
N ASP A 117 2.63 31.00 -6.11
CA ASP A 117 3.54 31.49 -7.15
C ASP A 117 4.18 30.28 -7.83
N ASP A 118 3.43 29.68 -8.75
CA ASP A 118 3.83 28.48 -9.48
C ASP A 118 3.84 28.78 -10.97
N SER A 119 5.03 29.06 -11.49
CA SER A 119 5.29 29.07 -12.94
C SER A 119 4.34 30.00 -13.73
N GLY A 120 3.97 31.14 -13.17
CA GLY A 120 3.03 32.11 -13.76
C GLY A 120 1.58 32.02 -13.25
N LEU A 121 1.25 30.99 -12.46
CA LEU A 121 -0.02 30.86 -11.76
C LEU A 121 0.03 31.59 -10.42
N LYS A 122 -1.05 32.27 -10.06
CA LYS A 122 -1.13 33.20 -8.92
C LYS A 122 -2.18 32.84 -7.88
N LYS A 123 -3.16 32.01 -8.25
CA LYS A 123 -4.26 31.65 -7.35
C LYS A 123 -4.70 30.22 -7.62
N GLU A 124 -4.90 29.43 -6.58
CA GLU A 124 -5.52 28.12 -6.65
C GLU A 124 -6.87 28.14 -5.94
N LEU A 125 -7.87 27.55 -6.59
CA LEU A 125 -9.21 27.39 -6.05
C LEU A 125 -9.52 25.91 -5.96
N SER A 126 -9.81 25.43 -4.75
CA SER A 126 -10.33 24.08 -4.53
C SER A 126 -11.85 24.09 -4.58
N LEU A 127 -12.42 23.18 -5.36
CA LEU A 127 -13.84 23.08 -5.63
C LEU A 127 -14.38 21.74 -5.10
N SER A 128 -15.44 21.81 -4.30
CA SER A 128 -16.26 20.66 -3.96
C SER A 128 -17.39 20.51 -4.98
N LEU A 129 -17.63 19.30 -5.48
CA LEU A 129 -18.68 19.00 -6.44
C LEU A 129 -19.89 18.43 -5.68
N THR A 130 -20.83 19.30 -5.28
CA THR A 130 -21.86 18.94 -4.30
C THR A 130 -22.98 18.04 -4.84
N ASP A 131 -23.14 17.96 -6.16
CA ASP A 131 -24.08 17.02 -6.80
C ASP A 131 -23.48 15.60 -6.90
N GLU A 132 -22.17 15.47 -6.73
CA GLU A 132 -21.47 14.19 -6.84
C GLU A 132 -21.59 13.38 -5.56
N LYS A 133 -21.73 12.06 -5.72
CA LYS A 133 -21.81 11.12 -4.60
C LYS A 133 -20.47 10.47 -4.36
N GLY A 134 -20.16 10.28 -3.09
CA GLY A 134 -18.97 9.59 -2.61
C GLY A 134 -19.31 8.64 -1.48
N THR A 135 -18.33 7.83 -1.07
CA THR A 135 -18.44 7.03 0.15
C THR A 135 -17.63 7.65 1.27
N GLU A 136 -17.87 7.28 2.52
CA GLU A 136 -17.04 7.72 3.65
C GLU A 136 -15.57 7.30 3.48
N LEU A 137 -15.31 6.21 2.76
CA LEU A 137 -13.97 5.68 2.53
C LEU A 137 -13.28 6.39 1.36
N SER A 138 -13.93 6.43 0.19
CA SER A 138 -13.33 6.96 -1.02
C SER A 138 -13.50 8.47 -1.17
N GLY A 139 -14.37 9.10 -0.39
CA GLY A 139 -14.69 10.52 -0.51
C GLY A 139 -15.48 10.84 -1.78
N THR A 140 -15.73 12.12 -2.02
CA THR A 140 -16.44 12.61 -3.21
C THR A 140 -15.47 13.07 -4.29
N PRO A 141 -15.87 13.04 -5.57
CA PRO A 141 -15.17 13.74 -6.62
C PRO A 141 -14.91 15.22 -6.29
N SER A 142 -13.78 15.75 -6.71
CA SER A 142 -13.37 17.13 -6.49
C SER A 142 -12.59 17.68 -7.67
N ALA A 143 -12.53 19.01 -7.78
CA ALA A 143 -11.74 19.70 -8.79
C ALA A 143 -10.92 20.83 -8.15
N SER A 144 -9.84 21.24 -8.81
CA SER A 144 -9.18 22.51 -8.54
C SER A 144 -8.80 23.22 -9.82
N ILE A 145 -8.82 24.54 -9.80
CA ILE A 145 -8.36 25.38 -10.92
C ILE A 145 -7.28 26.32 -10.40
N LYS A 146 -6.23 26.50 -11.20
CA LYS A 146 -5.17 27.48 -10.95
C LYS A 146 -5.27 28.60 -11.98
N LEU A 147 -5.38 29.83 -11.51
CA LEU A 147 -5.49 31.01 -12.35
C LEU A 147 -4.14 31.71 -12.52
N ASP A 148 -3.94 32.31 -13.68
CA ASP A 148 -2.81 33.20 -13.97
C ASP A 148 -3.06 34.63 -13.47
N SER A 149 -2.14 35.56 -13.79
CA SER A 149 -2.25 36.96 -13.42
C SER A 149 -3.38 37.73 -14.11
N SER A 150 -4.02 37.13 -15.10
CA SER A 150 -5.18 37.69 -15.83
C SER A 150 -6.50 37.06 -15.37
N ASP A 151 -6.48 36.34 -14.23
CA ASP A 151 -7.61 35.56 -13.69
C ASP A 151 -8.16 34.53 -14.69
N LYS A 152 -7.30 34.01 -15.58
CA LYS A 152 -7.64 32.93 -16.51
C LYS A 152 -7.08 31.60 -16.03
N VAL A 153 -7.84 30.52 -16.24
CA VAL A 153 -7.41 29.17 -15.86
C VAL A 153 -6.20 28.75 -16.70
N GLY A 154 -5.05 28.58 -16.05
CA GLY A 154 -3.82 28.08 -16.68
C GLY A 154 -3.55 26.59 -16.39
N ALA A 155 -4.13 26.06 -15.33
CA ALA A 155 -4.11 24.63 -15.02
C ALA A 155 -5.40 24.22 -14.29
N ALA A 156 -5.78 22.96 -14.44
CA ALA A 156 -6.94 22.38 -13.78
C ALA A 156 -6.66 20.93 -13.37
N THR A 157 -7.26 20.51 -12.26
CA THR A 157 -7.13 19.16 -11.70
C THR A 157 -8.51 18.61 -11.38
N TYR A 158 -8.72 17.32 -11.63
CA TYR A 158 -9.89 16.56 -11.22
C TYR A 158 -9.46 15.29 -10.50
N SER A 159 -10.06 15.02 -9.34
CA SER A 159 -9.83 13.80 -8.57
C SER A 159 -11.14 13.08 -8.35
N THR A 160 -11.15 11.78 -8.58
CA THR A 160 -12.36 10.98 -8.42
C THR A 160 -12.05 9.56 -7.95
N PRO A 161 -12.90 8.99 -7.10
CA PRO A 161 -12.91 7.56 -6.84
C PRO A 161 -13.19 6.73 -8.10
N LEU A 162 -12.57 5.55 -8.20
CA LEU A 162 -12.78 4.67 -9.36
C LEU A 162 -14.18 4.05 -9.42
N ASP A 163 -14.78 3.76 -8.27
CA ASP A 163 -16.16 3.29 -8.14
C ASP A 163 -17.17 4.33 -8.65
N ALA A 164 -16.91 5.62 -8.44
CA ALA A 164 -17.74 6.70 -9.01
C ALA A 164 -17.76 6.67 -10.55
N LEU A 165 -16.65 6.23 -11.16
CA LEU A 165 -16.53 6.02 -12.60
C LEU A 165 -17.02 4.64 -13.08
N GLY A 166 -17.58 3.81 -12.19
CA GLY A 166 -18.09 2.47 -12.50
C GLY A 166 -17.04 1.36 -12.49
N PHE A 167 -15.85 1.62 -11.96
CA PHE A 167 -14.78 0.62 -11.82
C PHE A 167 -14.74 0.10 -10.38
N GLU A 168 -15.41 -1.01 -10.12
CA GLU A 168 -15.47 -1.61 -8.79
C GLU A 168 -14.43 -2.72 -8.60
N SER A 169 -13.72 -2.68 -7.47
CA SER A 169 -12.87 -3.79 -6.98
C SER A 169 -11.85 -4.36 -7.97
N ILE A 170 -11.35 -3.55 -8.90
CA ILE A 170 -10.29 -3.94 -9.84
C ILE A 170 -8.90 -3.83 -9.20
N SER A 171 -7.95 -4.61 -9.71
CA SER A 171 -6.53 -4.52 -9.31
C SER A 171 -5.85 -3.31 -9.96
N PHE A 172 -4.74 -2.84 -9.38
CA PHE A 172 -3.98 -1.70 -9.92
C PHE A 172 -3.47 -1.96 -11.35
N ILE A 173 -2.95 -3.17 -11.60
CA ILE A 173 -2.46 -3.60 -12.92
C ILE A 173 -3.61 -3.71 -13.92
N ASP A 174 -4.75 -4.30 -13.52
CA ASP A 174 -5.91 -4.39 -14.41
C ASP A 174 -6.50 -3.02 -14.74
N ALA A 175 -6.50 -2.09 -13.79
CA ALA A 175 -6.92 -0.72 -14.04
C ALA A 175 -6.12 -0.08 -15.17
N VAL A 176 -4.80 -0.31 -15.22
CA VAL A 176 -3.95 0.23 -16.28
C VAL A 176 -4.09 -0.55 -17.59
N TYR A 177 -3.96 -1.89 -17.56
CA TYR A 177 -3.81 -2.66 -18.80
C TYR A 177 -5.11 -3.28 -19.33
N LYS A 178 -5.96 -3.83 -18.46
CA LYS A 178 -7.19 -4.54 -18.86
C LYS A 178 -8.34 -3.57 -19.09
N TYR A 179 -8.62 -2.72 -18.09
CA TYR A 179 -9.74 -1.79 -18.11
C TYR A 179 -9.40 -0.44 -18.72
N LYS A 180 -8.10 -0.15 -18.92
CA LYS A 180 -7.59 1.08 -19.55
C LYS A 180 -8.14 2.33 -18.87
N VAL A 181 -8.23 2.33 -17.54
CA VAL A 181 -8.81 3.40 -16.73
C VAL A 181 -8.11 4.73 -17.00
N VAL A 182 -6.77 4.73 -17.01
CA VAL A 182 -5.97 5.94 -17.24
C VAL A 182 -6.29 6.53 -18.62
N ASP A 183 -6.26 5.71 -19.66
CA ASP A 183 -6.57 6.11 -21.04
C ASP A 183 -7.99 6.66 -21.19
N LYS A 184 -8.98 5.96 -20.63
CA LYS A 184 -10.38 6.39 -20.64
C LYS A 184 -10.58 7.71 -19.91
N VAL A 185 -9.96 7.90 -18.75
CA VAL A 185 -10.10 9.15 -17.98
C VAL A 185 -9.39 10.30 -18.68
N LEU A 186 -8.19 10.09 -19.23
CA LEU A 186 -7.49 11.10 -20.04
C LEU A 186 -8.36 11.57 -21.22
N SER A 187 -8.99 10.63 -21.92
CA SER A 187 -9.95 10.94 -22.99
C SER A 187 -11.15 11.75 -22.48
N SER A 188 -11.74 11.33 -21.36
CA SER A 188 -12.92 12.01 -20.78
C SER A 188 -12.62 13.40 -20.22
N VAL A 189 -11.38 13.71 -19.83
CA VAL A 189 -10.98 15.07 -19.44
C VAL A 189 -10.64 15.96 -20.64
N GLY A 190 -10.86 15.48 -21.87
CA GLY A 190 -10.71 16.24 -23.11
C GLY A 190 -9.35 16.11 -23.81
N LEU A 191 -8.48 15.18 -23.40
CA LEU A 191 -7.23 14.92 -24.11
C LEU A 191 -7.47 13.90 -25.22
N THR A 192 -7.28 14.31 -26.48
CA THR A 192 -7.57 13.44 -27.65
C THR A 192 -6.33 13.08 -28.47
N ASN A 193 -5.20 13.76 -28.26
CA ASN A 193 -3.98 13.56 -29.03
C ASN A 193 -2.75 13.46 -28.12
N TYR A 194 -2.67 12.38 -27.34
CA TYR A 194 -1.52 12.02 -26.52
C TYR A 194 -1.02 10.63 -26.91
N ASP A 195 0.24 10.32 -26.60
CA ASP A 195 0.80 9.00 -26.86
C ASP A 195 0.29 7.98 -25.84
N SER A 196 -0.78 7.25 -26.17
CA SER A 196 -1.33 6.21 -25.30
C SER A 196 -0.40 5.01 -25.12
N SER A 197 0.61 4.83 -25.98
CA SER A 197 1.61 3.77 -25.82
C SER A 197 2.58 4.03 -24.66
N SER A 198 2.64 5.27 -24.17
CA SER A 198 3.42 5.67 -22.99
C SER A 198 2.79 5.25 -21.66
N LEU A 199 1.54 4.76 -21.66
CA LEU A 199 0.80 4.33 -20.47
C LEU A 199 1.25 2.93 -20.00
N VAL A 200 2.53 2.84 -19.61
CA VAL A 200 3.19 1.62 -19.16
C VAL A 200 3.66 1.80 -17.72
N LEU A 201 3.39 0.81 -16.89
CA LEU A 201 3.88 0.76 -15.52
C LEU A 201 5.35 0.31 -15.47
N PRO A 202 6.17 0.89 -14.56
CA PRO A 202 7.52 0.40 -14.29
C PRO A 202 7.46 -0.91 -13.49
N ASP A 203 8.62 -1.34 -12.95
CA ASP A 203 8.64 -2.49 -12.04
C ASP A 203 7.74 -2.25 -10.83
N ARG A 204 7.06 -3.30 -10.36
CA ARG A 204 6.11 -3.21 -9.25
C ARG A 204 6.70 -2.58 -7.99
N LYS A 205 7.98 -2.79 -7.71
CA LYS A 205 8.65 -2.19 -6.56
C LYS A 205 8.68 -0.65 -6.59
N GLU A 206 8.50 -0.04 -7.76
CA GLU A 206 8.56 1.42 -7.93
C GLU A 206 7.24 2.11 -7.58
N TYR A 207 6.13 1.37 -7.63
CA TYR A 207 4.80 1.91 -7.29
C TYR A 207 4.13 1.22 -6.10
N SER A 208 4.65 0.11 -5.60
CA SER A 208 4.12 -0.58 -4.41
C SER A 208 4.85 -0.16 -3.13
N THR A 209 4.07 0.18 -2.10
CA THR A 209 4.55 0.40 -0.73
C THR A 209 4.04 -0.71 0.18
N TYR A 210 4.90 -1.23 1.06
CA TYR A 210 4.58 -2.30 2.00
C TYR A 210 4.63 -1.80 3.45
N GLU A 211 3.96 -2.51 4.35
CA GLU A 211 4.08 -2.31 5.78
C GLU A 211 5.46 -2.75 6.31
N SER A 212 5.70 -2.56 7.61
CA SER A 212 6.97 -2.91 8.26
C SER A 212 7.35 -4.40 8.17
N ASP A 213 6.39 -5.28 7.89
CA ASP A 213 6.60 -6.71 7.67
C ASP A 213 7.16 -7.03 6.27
N GLN A 214 7.26 -6.02 5.38
CA GLN A 214 7.68 -6.14 3.98
C GLN A 214 6.87 -7.14 3.15
N LYS A 215 5.67 -7.52 3.61
CA LYS A 215 4.80 -8.50 2.98
C LYS A 215 3.42 -7.93 2.70
N THR A 216 2.84 -7.25 3.68
CA THR A 216 1.51 -6.66 3.55
C THR A 216 1.60 -5.42 2.67
N LEU A 217 0.92 -5.43 1.53
CA LEU A 217 0.90 -4.29 0.63
C LEU A 217 0.01 -3.19 1.23
N LYS A 218 0.61 -2.04 1.46
CA LYS A 218 0.02 -0.86 2.10
C LYS A 218 -0.66 0.05 1.08
N ALA A 219 0.03 0.35 -0.02
CA ALA A 219 -0.47 1.23 -1.05
C ALA A 219 0.17 0.92 -2.41
N GLU A 220 -0.52 1.26 -3.49
CA GLU A 220 0.06 1.33 -4.83
C GLU A 220 -0.19 2.74 -5.40
N THR A 221 0.85 3.40 -5.90
CA THR A 221 0.74 4.75 -6.45
C THR A 221 1.70 4.95 -7.59
N TYR A 222 1.17 5.38 -8.74
CA TYR A 222 1.99 5.75 -9.87
C TYR A 222 1.40 6.94 -10.61
N THR A 223 2.28 7.82 -11.08
CA THR A 223 1.92 9.01 -11.85
C THR A 223 2.41 8.83 -13.27
N PHE A 224 1.46 8.73 -14.19
CA PHE A 224 1.71 8.86 -15.63
C PHE A 224 1.83 10.34 -15.97
N SER A 225 2.64 10.66 -16.96
CA SER A 225 2.79 12.03 -17.45
C SER A 225 3.07 12.05 -18.94
N GLY A 226 2.74 13.17 -19.56
CA GLY A 226 3.01 13.37 -20.97
C GLY A 226 2.58 14.74 -21.45
N THR A 227 2.56 14.87 -22.77
CA THR A 227 2.04 16.05 -23.46
C THR A 227 0.94 15.65 -24.43
N SER A 228 0.10 16.62 -24.80
CA SER A 228 -0.91 16.47 -25.83
C SER A 228 -0.96 17.73 -26.68
N SER A 229 -1.04 17.58 -27.99
CA SER A 229 -1.12 18.70 -28.94
C SER A 229 -2.49 18.70 -29.60
N GLN A 230 -3.32 19.70 -29.31
CA GLN A 230 -4.69 19.82 -29.79
C GLN A 230 -4.92 21.20 -30.42
N SER A 231 -6.09 21.46 -31.00
CA SER A 231 -6.43 22.75 -31.62
C SER A 231 -6.30 23.94 -30.67
N GLU A 232 -6.55 23.71 -29.38
CA GLU A 232 -6.58 24.70 -28.31
C GLU A 232 -5.18 25.03 -27.76
N GLY A 233 -4.17 24.22 -28.12
CA GLY A 233 -2.77 24.39 -27.74
C GLY A 233 -2.07 23.09 -27.36
N ILE A 234 -0.90 23.25 -26.75
CA ILE A 234 -0.12 22.16 -26.17
C ILE A 234 -0.43 22.11 -24.67
N PHE A 235 -0.73 20.90 -24.20
CA PHE A 235 -1.02 20.64 -22.80
C PHE A 235 0.02 19.68 -22.24
N SER A 236 0.54 19.97 -21.05
CA SER A 236 1.19 18.98 -20.21
C SER A 236 0.15 18.38 -19.29
N TRP A 237 0.25 17.07 -19.05
CA TRP A 237 -0.71 16.36 -18.22
C TRP A 237 -0.03 15.36 -17.30
N THR A 238 -0.67 15.10 -16.18
CA THR A 238 -0.35 13.99 -15.28
C THR A 238 -1.62 13.24 -14.91
N ALA A 239 -1.51 11.93 -14.72
CA ALA A 239 -2.57 11.10 -14.20
C ALA A 239 -2.00 10.18 -13.11
N THR A 240 -2.44 10.41 -11.87
CA THR A 240 -2.00 9.64 -10.71
C THR A 240 -3.06 8.63 -10.33
N LEU A 241 -2.72 7.34 -10.42
CA LEU A 241 -3.53 6.26 -9.87
C LEU A 241 -3.06 5.98 -8.44
N HIS A 242 -3.97 5.99 -7.48
CA HIS A 242 -3.66 5.79 -6.06
C HIS A 242 -4.61 4.77 -5.42
N TYR A 243 -4.03 3.72 -4.85
CA TYR A 243 -4.72 2.65 -4.15
C TYR A 243 -4.19 2.61 -2.72
N ASP A 244 -5.08 2.79 -1.75
CA ASP A 244 -4.80 2.68 -0.32
C ASP A 244 -5.52 1.43 0.25
N TYR A 245 -4.72 0.52 0.80
CA TYR A 245 -5.19 -0.76 1.33
C TYR A 245 -5.33 -0.73 2.86
N ALA A 246 -5.14 0.40 3.56
CA ALA A 246 -5.14 0.46 5.01
C ALA A 246 -6.44 -0.09 5.63
N GLN A 247 -7.60 0.34 5.14
CA GLN A 247 -8.89 -0.14 5.63
C GLN A 247 -9.18 -1.57 5.18
N ALA A 248 -8.79 -1.94 3.97
CA ALA A 248 -8.89 -3.32 3.49
C ALA A 248 -8.09 -4.29 4.38
N ASN A 249 -6.85 -3.93 4.74
CA ASN A 249 -5.99 -4.72 5.61
C ASN A 249 -6.54 -4.78 7.05
N LYS A 250 -7.11 -3.68 7.56
CA LYS A 250 -7.72 -3.64 8.89
C LYS A 250 -8.97 -4.53 8.99
N THR A 251 -9.74 -4.62 7.91
CA THR A 251 -11.03 -5.33 7.86
C THR A 251 -10.94 -6.70 7.19
N SER A 252 -9.76 -7.07 6.68
CA SER A 252 -9.55 -8.24 5.82
C SER A 252 -10.56 -8.30 4.65
N ASN A 253 -10.87 -7.15 4.04
CA ASN A 253 -11.82 -7.04 2.92
C ASN A 253 -11.30 -6.07 1.85
N LEU A 254 -10.95 -6.58 0.68
CA LEU A 254 -10.39 -5.80 -0.43
C LEU A 254 -11.37 -4.78 -1.05
N ALA A 255 -12.68 -4.97 -0.84
CA ALA A 255 -13.68 -3.98 -1.23
C ALA A 255 -13.50 -2.65 -0.50
N ASN A 256 -12.92 -2.67 0.70
CA ASN A 256 -12.66 -1.48 1.51
C ASN A 256 -11.36 -0.74 1.11
N ALA A 257 -10.67 -1.17 0.04
CA ALA A 257 -9.53 -0.43 -0.48
C ALA A 257 -10.01 0.84 -1.19
N VAL A 258 -9.37 1.97 -0.88
CA VAL A 258 -9.68 3.26 -1.50
C VAL A 258 -8.89 3.36 -2.80
N ARG A 259 -9.61 3.55 -3.91
CA ARG A 259 -9.02 3.62 -5.25
C ARG A 259 -9.41 4.94 -5.90
N LYS A 260 -8.43 5.74 -6.29
CA LYS A 260 -8.64 7.07 -6.86
C LYS A 260 -7.77 7.28 -8.09
N ILE A 261 -8.27 8.12 -8.99
CA ILE A 261 -7.48 8.73 -10.05
C ILE A 261 -7.54 10.24 -9.92
N THR A 262 -6.38 10.88 -10.05
CA THR A 262 -6.26 12.34 -10.10
C THR A 262 -5.59 12.72 -11.40
N VAL A 263 -6.24 13.56 -12.20
CA VAL A 263 -5.69 14.06 -13.46
C VAL A 263 -5.49 15.55 -13.37
N SER A 264 -4.32 16.02 -13.76
CA SER A 264 -3.99 17.45 -13.85
C SER A 264 -3.59 17.78 -15.28
N ILE A 265 -4.09 18.91 -15.78
CA ILE A 265 -3.74 19.46 -17.09
C ILE A 265 -3.25 20.88 -16.90
N ARG A 266 -2.23 21.25 -17.67
CA ARG A 266 -1.70 22.61 -17.71
C ARG A 266 -1.38 23.01 -19.14
N LYS A 267 -1.66 24.27 -19.49
CA LYS A 267 -1.22 24.84 -20.77
C LYS A 267 0.29 25.12 -20.75
N VAL A 268 0.98 24.70 -21.80
CA VAL A 268 2.43 24.92 -22.01
C VAL A 268 2.66 26.20 -22.78
#